data_AF-A0A662VZQ0-F1
#
_entry.id   AF-A0A662VZQ0-F1
#
_cell.length_a   1.000
_cell.length_b   1.000
_cell.length_c   1.000
_cell.angle_alpha   90.00
_cell.angle_beta   90.00
_cell.angle_gamma   90.00
#
_symmetry.space_group_name_H-M   'P 1'
#
loop_
_entity.id
_entity.type
_entity.pdbx_description
1 polymer ?
#
loop_
_entity_poly.entity_id
_entity_poly.type
_entity_poly.pdbx_seq_one_letter_code
_entity_poly.pdbx_strand_id
1 'polypeptide(L)'
;MGRSVSSIRREVKEMADRWTRTRKALKREDQPYAEELAKMAKMHSNEVFYLFDDPLEAAMFSLLLEMLKKIDGLKESNTDSDSGLIY
;
A
#
# COMPACT_ATOMS: atom_id res chain seq x y z
N MET A 1 15.97 23.07 -21.07
CA MET A 1 14.50 22.92 -21.17
C MET A 1 14.05 22.09 -20.00
N GLY A 2 13.28 22.69 -19.09
CA GLY A 2 12.97 22.16 -17.76
C GLY A 2 12.32 20.78 -17.85
N ARG A 3 13.00 19.78 -17.29
CA ARG A 3 12.37 18.49 -17.00
C ARG A 3 11.25 18.81 -16.03
N SER A 4 10.01 18.66 -16.48
CA SER A 4 8.82 18.80 -15.65
C SER A 4 9.05 17.95 -14.41
N VAL A 5 9.28 18.59 -13.24
CA VAL A 5 9.40 17.88 -11.97
C VAL A 5 8.16 17.01 -11.87
N SER A 6 8.31 15.70 -11.99
CA SER A 6 7.20 14.82 -11.66
C SER A 6 6.88 15.10 -10.22
N SER A 7 5.61 15.38 -9.93
CA SER A 7 5.19 15.23 -8.55
C SER A 7 5.47 13.78 -8.15
N ILE A 8 6.05 13.56 -6.98
CA ILE A 8 6.30 12.24 -6.40
C ILE A 8 5.05 11.36 -6.49
N ARG A 9 3.87 11.98 -6.35
CA ARG A 9 2.56 11.39 -6.62
C ARG A 9 2.45 10.68 -7.97
N ARG A 10 2.91 11.31 -9.06
CA ARG A 10 2.90 10.73 -10.41
C ARG A 10 3.81 9.51 -10.49
N GLU A 11 5.01 9.61 -9.94
CA GLU A 11 5.99 8.50 -9.97
C GLU A 11 5.52 7.28 -9.18
N VAL A 12 4.88 7.51 -8.03
CA VAL A 12 4.27 6.47 -7.21
C VAL A 12 3.09 5.83 -7.93
N LYS A 13 2.26 6.63 -8.59
CA LYS A 13 1.16 6.11 -9.41
C LYS A 13 1.69 5.21 -10.54
N GLU A 14 2.70 5.67 -11.28
CA GLU A 14 3.34 4.88 -12.34
C GLU A 14 3.96 3.60 -11.80
N MET A 15 4.60 3.66 -10.63
CA MET A 15 5.16 2.49 -9.96
C MET A 15 4.09 1.46 -9.60
N ALA A 16 2.99 1.90 -9.01
CA ALA A 16 1.90 1.01 -8.66
C ALA A 16 1.19 0.43 -9.92
N ASP A 17 1.11 1.19 -11.00
CA ASP A 17 0.64 0.68 -12.30
C ASP A 17 1.59 -0.38 -12.87
N ARG A 18 2.91 -0.21 -12.72
CA ARG A 18 3.90 -1.25 -13.08
C ARG A 18 3.70 -2.51 -12.24
N TRP A 19 3.52 -2.40 -10.92
CA TRP A 19 3.25 -3.55 -10.05
C TRP A 19 1.98 -4.31 -10.46
N THR A 20 0.92 -3.58 -10.83
CA THR A 20 -0.32 -4.17 -11.33
C THR A 20 -0.11 -4.94 -12.64
N ARG A 21 0.81 -4.51 -13.50
CA ARG A 21 1.17 -5.25 -14.73
C ARG A 21 2.02 -6.47 -14.42
N THR A 22 2.96 -6.36 -13.47
CA THR A 22 3.82 -7.45 -13.02
C THR A 22 3.03 -8.60 -12.39
N ARG A 23 1.81 -8.37 -11.88
CA ARG A 23 0.93 -9.45 -11.39
C ARG A 23 0.78 -10.60 -12.38
N LYS A 24 0.76 -10.31 -13.69
CA LYS A 24 0.60 -11.34 -14.75
C LYS A 24 1.75 -12.34 -14.79
N ALA A 25 2.92 -11.97 -14.26
CA ALA A 25 4.09 -12.83 -14.15
C ALA A 25 4.10 -13.66 -12.84
N LEU A 26 3.20 -13.37 -11.89
CA LEU A 26 3.09 -14.09 -10.63
C LEU A 26 2.13 -15.28 -10.75
N LYS A 27 2.27 -16.23 -9.82
CA LYS A 27 1.31 -17.33 -9.68
C LYS A 27 -0.09 -16.80 -9.40
N ARG A 28 -1.11 -17.58 -9.74
CA ARG A 28 -2.53 -17.20 -9.53
C ARG A 28 -2.86 -16.90 -8.07
N GLU A 29 -2.22 -17.60 -7.14
CA GLU A 29 -2.34 -17.39 -5.69
C GLU A 29 -1.77 -16.04 -5.24
N ASP A 30 -0.73 -15.54 -5.93
CA ASP A 30 -0.01 -14.32 -5.55
C ASP A 30 -0.57 -13.05 -6.20
N GLN A 31 -1.35 -13.21 -7.26
CA GLN A 31 -1.94 -12.10 -8.03
C GLN A 31 -2.81 -11.15 -7.19
N PRO A 32 -3.71 -11.63 -6.32
CA PRO A 32 -4.51 -10.75 -5.47
C PRO A 32 -3.65 -9.92 -4.52
N TYR A 33 -2.56 -10.48 -3.99
CA TYR A 33 -1.66 -9.75 -3.10
C TYR A 33 -0.93 -8.64 -3.85
N ALA A 34 -0.45 -8.89 -5.07
CA ALA A 34 0.20 -7.86 -5.88
C ALA A 34 -0.74 -6.70 -6.25
N GLU A 35 -2.03 -6.99 -6.49
CA GLU A 35 -3.04 -5.95 -6.70
C GLU A 35 -3.28 -5.12 -5.43
N GLU A 36 -3.36 -5.77 -4.28
CA GLU A 36 -3.56 -5.09 -3.01
C GLU A 36 -2.36 -4.21 -2.64
N LEU A 37 -1.12 -4.69 -2.84
CA LEU A 37 0.10 -3.88 -2.66
C LEU A 37 0.08 -2.63 -3.55
N ALA A 38 -0.31 -2.78 -4.82
CA ALA A 38 -0.42 -1.66 -5.75
C ALA A 38 -1.52 -0.65 -5.34
N LYS A 39 -2.60 -1.12 -4.72
CA LYS A 39 -3.66 -0.26 -4.17
C LYS A 39 -3.17 0.50 -2.94
N MET A 40 -2.49 -0.17 -2.00
CA MET A 40 -1.93 0.44 -0.79
C MET A 40 -0.93 1.55 -1.12
N ALA A 41 -0.03 1.32 -2.09
CA ALA A 41 0.92 2.33 -2.55
C ALA A 41 0.26 3.60 -3.09
N LYS A 42 -1.00 3.52 -3.56
CA LYS A 42 -1.78 4.67 -4.06
C LYS A 42 -2.62 5.35 -2.97
N MET A 43 -2.95 4.70 -1.86
CA MET A 43 -3.94 5.20 -0.89
C MET A 43 -3.50 6.49 -0.20
N HIS A 44 -2.23 6.58 0.22
CA HIS A 44 -1.76 7.73 0.96
C HIS A 44 -1.20 8.85 0.08
N SER A 45 -1.36 8.76 -1.26
CA SER A 45 -0.74 9.61 -2.29
C SER A 45 -0.98 11.13 -2.16
N ASN A 46 -1.81 11.56 -1.21
CA ASN A 46 -2.35 12.90 -1.14
C ASN A 46 -1.90 13.75 0.04
N GLU A 47 -1.60 13.17 1.22
CA GLU A 47 -1.38 13.97 2.44
C GLU A 47 0.09 14.10 2.85
N VAL A 48 0.92 13.06 2.61
CA VAL A 48 2.31 13.01 3.12
C VAL A 48 3.35 13.11 2.00
N PHE A 49 2.94 12.98 0.73
CA PHE A 49 3.85 12.81 -0.42
C PHE A 49 4.71 14.04 -0.74
N TYR A 50 4.34 15.22 -0.28
CA TYR A 50 5.16 16.43 -0.46
C TYR A 50 6.33 16.52 0.52
N LEU A 51 6.36 15.65 1.54
CA LEU A 51 7.44 15.56 2.51
C LEU A 51 8.52 14.55 2.11
N PHE A 52 8.25 13.73 1.10
CA PHE A 52 9.18 12.73 0.60
C PHE A 52 9.85 13.24 -0.67
N ASP A 53 11.17 13.09 -0.74
CA ASP A 53 11.96 13.38 -1.94
C ASP A 53 12.13 12.15 -2.84
N ASP A 54 11.87 10.95 -2.32
CA ASP A 54 11.98 9.68 -3.03
C ASP A 54 10.61 8.98 -3.21
N PRO A 55 10.20 8.66 -4.45
CA PRO A 55 8.96 7.95 -4.74
C PRO A 55 8.87 6.55 -4.12
N LEU A 56 9.99 5.84 -3.98
CA LEU A 56 10.01 4.51 -3.39
C LEU A 56 9.78 4.62 -1.88
N GLU A 57 10.45 5.55 -1.20
CA GLU A 57 10.21 5.86 0.22
C GLU A 57 8.73 6.15 0.49
N ALA A 58 8.12 7.03 -0.29
CA ALA A 58 6.73 7.42 -0.12
C ALA A 58 5.76 6.23 -0.33
N ALA A 59 6.04 5.38 -1.32
CA ALA A 59 5.23 4.18 -1.57
C ALA A 59 5.39 3.13 -0.46
N MET A 60 6.62 2.89 0.01
CA MET A 60 6.92 1.95 1.08
C MET A 60 6.29 2.40 2.40
N PHE A 61 6.35 3.70 2.72
CA PHE A 61 5.70 4.26 3.89
C PHE A 61 4.19 4.01 3.87
N SER A 62 3.55 4.28 2.73
CA SER A 62 2.12 4.03 2.51
C SER A 62 1.76 2.56 2.71
N LEU A 63 2.60 1.67 2.18
CA LEU A 63 2.44 0.23 2.29
C LEU A 63 2.55 -0.27 3.74
N LEU A 64 3.61 0.14 4.43
CA LEU A 64 3.88 -0.24 5.82
C LEU A 64 2.78 0.26 6.75
N LEU A 65 2.30 1.49 6.55
CA LEU A 65 1.21 2.06 7.33
C LEU A 65 -0.08 1.24 7.20
N GLU A 66 -0.47 0.87 5.97
CA GLU A 66 -1.69 0.10 5.75
C GLU A 66 -1.54 -1.35 6.22
N MET A 67 -0.35 -1.95 6.12
CA MET A 67 -0.07 -3.26 6.70
C MET A 67 -0.18 -3.25 8.23
N LEU A 68 0.34 -2.22 8.91
CA LEU A 68 0.20 -2.06 10.36
C LEU A 68 -1.28 -1.94 10.76
N LYS A 69 -2.06 -1.11 10.07
CA LYS A 69 -3.51 -0.97 10.32
C LYS A 69 -4.26 -2.29 10.15
N LYS A 70 -3.91 -3.10 9.14
CA LYS A 70 -4.49 -4.44 8.95
C LYS A 70 -4.11 -5.39 10.08
N ILE A 71 -2.86 -5.37 10.53
CA ILE A 71 -2.40 -6.19 11.66
C ILE A 71 -3.16 -5.81 12.94
N ASP A 72 -3.36 -4.51 13.19
CA ASP A 72 -4.09 -4.06 14.37
C ASP A 72 -5.59 -4.40 14.30
N GLY A 73 -6.23 -4.23 13.15
CA GLY A 73 -7.62 -4.67 12.96
C GLY A 73 -7.80 -6.19 13.13
N LEU A 74 -6.80 -7.00 12.75
CA LEU A 74 -6.80 -8.44 13.01
C LEU A 74 -6.69 -8.78 14.50
N LYS A 75 -5.94 -7.98 15.29
CA LYS A 75 -5.87 -8.17 16.75
C LYS A 75 -7.20 -7.85 17.42
N GLU A 76 -7.83 -6.74 17.04
CA GLU A 76 -9.13 -6.31 17.60
C GLU A 76 -10.22 -7.37 17.35
N SER A 77 -10.28 -7.95 16.14
CA SER A 77 -11.26 -9.00 15.82
C SER A 77 -11.07 -10.32 16.60
N ASN A 78 -9.84 -10.63 17.05
CA ASN A 78 -9.56 -11.81 17.87
C ASN A 78 -9.93 -11.59 19.33
N THR A 79 -9.80 -10.36 19.85
CA THR A 79 -10.18 -10.02 21.23
C THR A 79 -11.70 -10.08 21.45
N ASP A 80 -12.50 -9.70 20.45
CA ASP A 80 -13.96 -9.79 20.54
C ASP A 80 -14.47 -11.25 20.50
N SER A 81 -13.75 -12.15 19.83
CA SER A 81 -14.13 -13.58 19.74
C SER A 81 -13.81 -14.36 21.03
N ASP A 82 -12.78 -13.98 21.76
CA ASP A 82 -12.40 -14.60 23.05
C ASP A 82 -13.29 -14.11 24.21
N SER A 83 -13.85 -12.90 24.07
CA SER A 83 -14.75 -12.29 25.06
C SER A 83 -16.17 -12.86 25.05
N GLY A 84 -16.57 -13.58 23.99
CA GLY A 84 -17.90 -14.17 23.82
C GLY A 84 -18.06 -15.61 24.32
N LEU A 85 -17.00 -16.22 24.87
CA LEU A 85 -17.01 -17.60 25.40
C LEU A 85 -17.10 -17.69 26.92
N ILE A 86 -17.26 -16.56 27.61
CA ILE A 86 -17.57 -16.54 29.06
C ILE A 86 -18.95 -15.88 29.24
N TYR A 87 -19.97 -16.75 29.25
CA TYR A 87 -21.28 -16.71 29.94
C TYR A 87 -22.42 -17.26 29.08
#